data_AF-A0A4Z0PS73-F1
#
_entry.id   AF-A0A4Z0PS73-F1
#
_cell.length_a   1.000
_cell.length_b   1.000
_cell.length_c   1.000
_cell.angle_alpha   90.00
_cell.angle_beta   90.00
_cell.angle_gamma   90.00
#
_symmetry.space_group_name_H-M   'P 1'
#
loop_
_entity.id
_entity.type
_entity.pdbx_description
1 polymer ?
#
loop_
_entity_poly.entity_id
_entity_poly.type
_entity_poly.pdbx_seq_one_letter_code
_entity_poly.pdbx_strand_id
1 'polypeptide(L)'
;MRVFLLLPALTLLLAAGTAPTPPTGTRFEGKFTNGMKGNTLSFVLAPDGKTIRDVTFKGYWRCDGKLEMLGATGPRGSFAVTNGTIAGRLCEPPDGGASAWCFDMGGKLAGKTATGRFRMNINALRCDSYELQWEATAVGPAK
;
A
#
# COMPACT_ATOMS: atom_id res chain seq x y z
N MET A 1 -48.84 -60.07 19.08
CA MET A 1 -47.55 -59.41 19.39
C MET A 1 -47.35 -58.25 18.43
N ARG A 2 -47.42 -56.99 18.91
CA ARG A 2 -47.03 -55.79 18.17
C ARG A 2 -45.76 -55.27 18.83
N VAL A 3 -44.63 -55.35 18.13
CA VAL A 3 -43.35 -54.84 18.59
C VAL A 3 -43.19 -53.42 18.03
N PHE A 4 -43.22 -52.44 18.93
CA PHE A 4 -42.84 -51.06 18.68
C PHE A 4 -41.30 -50.98 18.70
N LEU A 5 -40.68 -50.58 17.59
CA LEU A 5 -39.26 -50.23 17.52
C LEU A 5 -39.14 -48.70 17.52
N LEU A 6 -38.68 -48.14 18.65
CA LEU A 6 -38.27 -46.74 18.81
C LEU A 6 -36.78 -46.62 18.46
N LEU A 7 -36.44 -45.86 17.42
CA LEU A 7 -35.07 -45.41 17.15
C LEU A 7 -34.80 -44.11 17.92
N PRO A 8 -33.63 -43.93 18.56
CA PRO A 8 -33.21 -42.64 19.09
C PRO A 8 -32.58 -41.80 17.98
N ALA A 9 -33.12 -40.60 17.74
CA ALA A 9 -32.53 -39.62 16.86
C ALA A 9 -31.30 -38.98 17.53
N LEU A 10 -30.12 -39.22 16.96
CA LEU A 10 -28.85 -38.62 17.37
C LEU A 10 -28.66 -37.30 16.59
N THR A 11 -28.94 -36.17 17.23
CA THR A 11 -28.76 -34.83 16.66
C THR A 11 -27.30 -34.39 16.79
N LEU A 12 -26.55 -34.39 15.69
CA LEU A 12 -25.24 -33.73 15.62
C LEU A 12 -25.42 -32.20 15.54
N LEU A 13 -24.92 -31.47 16.54
CA LEU A 13 -24.69 -30.03 16.44
C LEU A 13 -23.40 -29.77 15.64
N LEU A 14 -23.53 -29.24 14.43
CA LEU A 14 -22.43 -28.64 13.67
C LEU A 14 -22.19 -27.21 14.19
N ALA A 15 -21.16 -27.03 15.00
CA ALA A 15 -20.64 -25.71 15.32
C ALA A 15 -19.92 -25.15 14.08
N ALA A 16 -20.56 -24.19 13.40
CA ALA A 16 -19.96 -23.45 12.30
C ALA A 16 -18.85 -22.54 12.85
N GLY A 17 -17.61 -23.03 12.85
CA GLY A 17 -16.43 -22.20 13.08
C GLY A 17 -16.26 -21.23 11.91
N THR A 18 -16.51 -19.95 12.13
CA THR A 18 -16.10 -18.91 11.18
C THR A 18 -14.58 -18.89 11.11
N ALA A 19 -14.02 -19.25 9.96
CA ALA A 19 -12.58 -19.12 9.72
C ALA A 19 -12.14 -17.67 10.01
N PRO A 20 -11.05 -17.44 10.75
CA PRO A 20 -10.59 -16.09 11.04
C PRO A 20 -10.25 -15.37 9.73
N THR A 21 -10.92 -14.25 9.48
CA THR A 21 -10.55 -13.34 8.38
C THR A 21 -9.07 -12.99 8.53
N PRO A 22 -8.24 -13.17 7.48
CA PRO A 22 -6.84 -12.79 7.54
C PRO A 22 -6.73 -11.33 7.98
N PRO A 23 -5.82 -10.98 8.92
CA PRO A 23 -5.71 -9.61 9.37
C PRO A 23 -5.42 -8.71 8.17
N THR A 24 -6.31 -7.76 7.91
CA THR A 24 -6.09 -6.76 6.86
C THR A 24 -5.06 -5.76 7.36
N GLY A 25 -4.09 -5.40 6.51
CA GLY A 25 -3.05 -4.43 6.86
C GLY A 25 -3.61 -3.05 7.26
N THR A 26 -2.77 -2.13 7.72
CA THR A 26 -3.20 -0.76 8.06
C THR A 26 -3.02 0.16 6.86
N ARG A 27 -4.06 0.87 6.44
CA ARG A 27 -3.97 1.92 5.42
C ARG A 27 -3.46 3.22 6.02
N PHE A 28 -2.50 3.83 5.34
CA PHE A 28 -1.98 5.16 5.61
C PHE A 28 -2.36 6.10 4.47
N GLU A 29 -2.73 7.32 4.82
CA GLU A 29 -2.98 8.41 3.88
C GLU A 29 -2.13 9.60 4.27
N GLY A 30 -1.52 10.22 3.27
CA GLY A 30 -0.54 11.28 3.45
C GLY A 30 -0.65 12.40 2.44
N LYS A 31 -0.04 13.50 2.85
CA LYS A 31 0.08 14.74 2.08
C LYS A 31 1.55 15.06 1.90
N PHE A 32 1.87 15.76 0.82
CA PHE A 32 3.21 16.29 0.61
C PHE A 32 3.37 17.67 1.23
N THR A 33 4.51 17.92 1.87
CA THR A 33 4.80 19.19 2.57
C THR A 33 5.55 20.19 1.70
N ASN A 34 6.34 19.70 0.73
CA ASN A 34 7.06 20.52 -0.26
C ASN A 34 6.52 20.35 -1.69
N GLY A 35 5.46 19.56 -1.87
CA GLY A 35 4.82 19.33 -3.16
C GLY A 35 3.74 20.35 -3.50
N MET A 36 3.12 20.19 -4.66
CA MET A 36 1.94 20.99 -5.03
C MET A 36 0.75 20.65 -4.15
N LYS A 37 -0.05 21.67 -3.82
CA LYS A 37 -1.27 21.52 -3.04
C LYS A 37 -2.22 20.53 -3.72
N GLY A 38 -2.68 19.55 -2.96
CA GLY A 38 -3.57 18.50 -3.46
C GLY A 38 -2.86 17.21 -3.88
N ASN A 39 -1.52 17.19 -3.93
CA ASN A 39 -0.78 15.94 -4.08
C ASN A 39 -0.98 15.08 -2.82
N THR A 40 -1.27 13.79 -3.00
CA THR A 40 -1.46 12.82 -1.94
C THR A 40 -0.67 11.54 -2.18
N LEU A 41 -0.36 10.86 -1.09
CA LEU A 41 0.25 9.54 -1.05
C LEU A 41 -0.63 8.63 -0.20
N SER A 42 -0.84 7.39 -0.61
CA SER A 42 -1.41 6.36 0.26
C SER A 42 -0.65 5.06 0.12
N PHE A 43 -0.69 4.23 1.16
CA PHE A 43 -0.08 2.90 1.14
C PHE A 43 -0.70 2.01 2.20
N VAL A 44 -0.43 0.71 2.12
CA VAL A 44 -0.88 -0.29 3.11
C VAL A 44 0.35 -0.92 3.75
N LEU A 45 0.43 -0.81 5.08
CA LEU A 45 1.39 -1.53 5.91
C LEU A 45 0.82 -2.91 6.23
N ALA A 46 1.54 -3.98 5.90
CA ALA A 46 1.16 -5.34 6.24
C ALA A 46 1.02 -5.53 7.76
N PRO A 47 0.18 -6.47 8.24
CA PRO A 47 -0.05 -6.69 9.67
C PRO A 47 1.21 -7.04 10.47
N ASP A 48 2.21 -7.65 9.82
CA ASP A 48 3.50 -7.97 10.41
C ASP A 48 4.43 -6.76 10.55
N GLY A 49 4.05 -5.61 9.98
CA GLY A 49 4.82 -4.38 9.98
C GLY A 49 6.07 -4.42 9.08
N LYS A 50 6.25 -5.44 8.25
CA LYS A 50 7.49 -5.67 7.49
C LYS A 50 7.42 -5.23 6.04
N THR A 51 6.23 -4.99 5.51
CA THR A 51 6.04 -4.72 4.08
C THR A 51 5.04 -3.59 3.86
N ILE A 52 5.37 -2.69 2.94
CA ILE A 52 4.46 -1.69 2.40
C ILE A 52 4.10 -2.06 0.96
N ARG A 53 2.81 -2.02 0.65
CA ARG A 53 2.26 -2.27 -0.69
C ARG A 53 1.17 -1.25 -1.03
N ASP A 54 0.58 -1.39 -2.22
CA ASP A 54 -0.52 -0.56 -2.69
C ASP A 54 -0.20 0.94 -2.62
N VAL A 55 1.08 1.27 -2.85
CA VAL A 55 1.56 2.65 -2.83
C VAL A 55 0.89 3.38 -3.98
N THR A 56 0.24 4.49 -3.68
CA THR A 56 -0.49 5.29 -4.67
C THR A 56 -0.11 6.75 -4.49
N PHE A 57 0.47 7.33 -5.53
CA PHE A 57 0.63 8.76 -5.70
C PHE A 57 -0.51 9.30 -6.57
N LYS A 58 -1.14 10.37 -6.10
CA LYS A 58 -2.04 11.19 -6.90
C LYS A 58 -1.53 12.62 -6.82
N GLY A 59 -1.34 13.27 -7.96
CA GLY A 59 -0.82 14.63 -7.95
C GLY A 59 -0.09 14.99 -9.22
N TYR A 60 0.60 16.11 -9.14
CA TYR A 60 1.30 16.68 -10.27
C TYR A 60 2.76 16.27 -10.33
N TRP A 61 3.25 16.13 -11.55
CA TRP A 61 4.64 15.87 -11.89
C TRP A 61 5.02 16.67 -13.16
N ARG A 62 6.30 16.65 -13.55
CA ARG A 62 6.74 17.32 -14.77
C ARG A 62 7.30 16.34 -15.78
N CYS A 63 6.84 16.42 -17.03
CA CYS A 63 7.40 15.69 -18.17
C CYS A 63 7.91 16.70 -19.20
N ASP A 64 9.21 16.64 -19.54
CA ASP A 64 9.87 17.64 -20.39
C ASP A 64 9.56 19.10 -19.96
N GLY A 65 9.52 19.33 -18.64
CA GLY A 65 9.23 20.61 -18.03
C GLY A 65 7.75 21.00 -18.02
N LYS A 66 6.85 20.28 -18.70
CA LYS A 66 5.40 20.53 -18.67
C LYS A 66 4.78 19.93 -17.43
N LEU A 67 3.86 20.65 -16.80
CA LEU A 67 3.14 20.17 -15.63
C LEU A 67 1.98 19.28 -16.06
N GLU A 68 1.92 18.08 -15.49
CA GLU A 68 0.88 17.10 -15.77
C GLU A 68 0.27 16.56 -14.47
N MET A 69 -0.99 16.14 -14.50
CA MET A 69 -1.70 15.59 -13.36
C MET A 69 -1.89 14.08 -13.51
N LEU A 70 -1.53 13.33 -12.49
CA LEU A 70 -1.76 11.89 -12.39
C LEU A 70 -2.91 11.59 -11.43
N GLY A 71 -3.85 10.75 -11.88
CA GLY A 71 -5.07 10.41 -11.13
C GLY A 71 -4.84 9.43 -9.97
N ALA A 72 -4.03 8.41 -10.19
CA ALA A 72 -3.55 7.45 -9.20
C ALA A 72 -2.49 6.56 -9.88
N THR A 73 -1.25 6.57 -9.39
CA THR A 73 -0.16 5.79 -9.97
C THR A 73 0.79 5.34 -8.87
N GLY A 74 1.36 4.15 -9.00
CA GLY A 74 2.35 3.63 -8.07
C GLY A 74 2.86 2.27 -8.51
N PRO A 75 3.87 1.74 -7.80
CA PRO A 75 4.44 0.44 -8.12
C PRO A 75 3.48 -0.69 -7.75
N ARG A 76 3.45 -1.74 -8.56
CA ARG A 76 2.85 -3.05 -8.30
C ARG A 76 3.62 -3.85 -7.25
N GLY A 77 4.91 -3.56 -7.09
CA GLY A 77 5.77 -4.21 -6.11
C GLY A 77 5.55 -3.72 -4.68
N SER A 78 6.41 -4.17 -3.77
CA SER A 78 6.36 -3.82 -2.35
C SER A 78 7.68 -3.29 -1.83
N PHE A 79 7.63 -2.37 -0.86
CA PHE A 79 8.79 -1.88 -0.14
C PHE A 79 8.96 -2.63 1.17
N ALA A 80 10.19 -3.03 1.48
CA ALA A 80 10.52 -3.62 2.77
C ALA A 80 10.55 -2.54 3.87
N VAL A 81 10.15 -2.95 5.06
CA VAL A 81 10.26 -2.18 6.29
C VAL A 81 11.20 -2.91 7.24
N THR A 82 12.27 -2.25 7.64
CA THR A 82 13.26 -2.79 8.59
C THR A 82 13.41 -1.82 9.74
N ASN A 83 13.18 -2.28 10.98
CA ASN A 83 13.24 -1.45 12.19
C ASN A 83 12.42 -0.15 12.07
N GLY A 84 11.20 -0.26 11.54
CA GLY A 84 10.31 0.89 11.32
C GLY A 84 10.75 1.85 10.21
N THR A 85 11.83 1.54 9.47
CA THR A 85 12.34 2.36 8.38
C THR A 85 11.96 1.75 7.03
N ILE A 86 11.47 2.62 6.15
CA ILE A 86 11.14 2.32 4.76
C ILE A 86 12.33 2.80 3.93
N ALA A 87 12.87 1.95 3.06
CA ALA A 87 13.86 2.35 2.09
C ALA A 87 13.82 1.39 0.90
N GLY A 88 13.59 1.92 -0.29
CA GLY A 88 13.71 1.12 -1.50
C GLY A 88 13.45 1.90 -2.77
N ARG A 89 13.80 1.25 -3.86
CA ARG A 89 13.51 1.68 -5.23
C ARG A 89 12.85 0.50 -5.95
N LEU A 90 11.74 0.77 -6.62
CA LEU A 90 11.08 -0.18 -7.51
C LEU A 90 11.07 0.43 -8.91
N CYS A 91 11.44 -0.33 -9.93
CA CYS A 91 11.31 0.08 -11.32
C CYS A 91 10.40 -0.90 -12.06
N GLU A 92 9.66 -0.39 -13.04
CA GLU A 92 8.76 -1.17 -13.86
C GLU A 92 9.02 -0.91 -15.35
N PRO A 93 9.52 -1.90 -16.10
CA PRO A 93 9.84 -3.27 -15.65
C PRO A 93 11.06 -3.33 -14.70
N PRO A 94 11.26 -4.43 -13.94
CA PRO A 94 12.30 -4.52 -12.90
C PRO A 94 13.74 -4.41 -13.41
N ASP A 95 14.00 -4.83 -14.64
CA ASP A 95 15.25 -4.67 -15.37
C ASP A 95 15.46 -3.23 -15.88
N GLY A 96 14.47 -2.36 -15.69
CA GLY A 96 14.53 -0.95 -16.01
C GLY A 96 14.26 -0.69 -17.48
N GLY A 97 15.04 0.21 -18.08
CA GLY A 97 14.85 0.69 -19.44
C GLY A 97 14.48 2.17 -19.53
N ALA A 98 14.55 2.70 -20.74
CA ALA A 98 14.40 4.12 -21.04
C ALA A 98 13.06 4.70 -20.54
N SER A 99 11.98 3.93 -20.72
CA SER A 99 10.62 4.30 -20.34
C SER A 99 10.16 3.67 -19.02
N ALA A 100 11.07 3.09 -18.23
CA ALA A 100 10.70 2.45 -16.99
C ALA A 100 10.19 3.48 -15.97
N TRP A 101 9.08 3.17 -15.32
CA TRP A 101 8.61 3.93 -14.17
C TRP A 101 9.40 3.50 -12.95
N CYS A 102 10.11 4.43 -12.34
CA CYS A 102 10.83 4.16 -11.12
C CYS A 102 10.25 4.96 -9.96
N PHE A 103 10.19 4.31 -8.81
CA PHE A 103 9.58 4.80 -7.58
C PHE A 103 10.58 4.63 -6.45
N ASP A 104 11.09 5.74 -5.92
CA ASP A 104 11.88 5.76 -4.71
C ASP A 104 10.96 6.08 -3.54
N MET A 105 10.99 5.24 -2.51
CA MET A 105 10.27 5.49 -1.26
C MET A 105 11.22 5.32 -0.09
N GLY A 106 11.29 6.35 0.74
CA GLY A 106 12.01 6.34 2.00
C GLY A 106 11.15 6.92 3.11
N GLY A 107 11.31 6.48 4.35
CA GLY A 107 10.54 7.03 5.45
C GLY A 107 10.71 6.29 6.77
N LYS A 108 10.00 6.77 7.80
CA LYS A 108 9.96 6.19 9.14
C LYS A 108 8.52 6.06 9.60
N LEU A 109 8.21 4.93 10.22
CA LEU A 109 6.95 4.63 10.88
C LEU A 109 7.09 4.94 12.38
N ALA A 110 6.13 5.68 12.93
CA ALA A 110 6.06 6.03 14.35
C ALA A 110 4.63 5.83 14.86
N GLY A 111 4.29 4.59 15.21
CA GLY A 111 2.93 4.23 15.64
C GLY A 111 1.90 4.47 14.53
N LYS A 112 1.01 5.45 14.73
CA LYS A 112 -0.05 5.81 13.77
C LYS A 112 0.36 6.90 12.78
N THR A 113 1.60 7.37 12.82
CA THR A 113 2.13 8.37 11.89
C THR A 113 3.31 7.80 11.11
N ALA A 114 3.56 8.40 9.96
CA ALA A 114 4.70 8.09 9.12
C ALA A 114 5.16 9.35 8.41
N THR A 115 6.47 9.50 8.21
CA THR A 115 7.02 10.60 7.41
C THR A 115 8.13 10.09 6.51
N GLY A 116 8.40 10.81 5.42
CA GLY A 116 9.45 10.37 4.52
C GLY A 116 9.55 11.16 3.24
N ARG A 117 10.20 10.53 2.27
CA ARG A 117 10.45 11.04 0.94
C ARG A 117 9.90 10.09 -0.12
N PHE A 118 9.47 10.64 -1.23
CA PHE A 118 8.97 9.92 -2.38
C PHE A 118 9.47 10.60 -3.64
N ARG A 119 9.92 9.82 -4.61
CA ARG A 119 10.19 10.30 -5.97
C ARG A 119 9.67 9.28 -6.95
N MET A 120 9.10 9.77 -8.04
CA MET A 120 8.68 8.97 -9.16
C MET A 120 9.20 9.59 -10.44
N ASN A 121 9.81 8.78 -11.30
CA ASN A 121 10.41 9.29 -12.52
C ASN A 121 10.40 8.29 -13.69
N ILE A 122 10.43 8.84 -14.91
CA ILE A 122 10.74 8.13 -16.16
C ILE A 122 11.85 8.90 -16.87
N ASN A 123 13.03 8.28 -16.99
CA ASN A 123 14.23 8.99 -17.45
C ASN A 123 14.13 9.50 -18.89
N ALA A 124 13.75 8.66 -19.85
CA ALA A 124 13.78 9.05 -21.26
C ALA A 124 12.69 10.05 -21.65
N LEU A 125 11.57 10.07 -20.91
CA LEU A 125 10.50 11.04 -21.08
C LEU A 125 10.72 12.30 -20.24
N ARG A 126 11.85 12.37 -19.52
CA ARG A 126 12.18 13.44 -18.57
C ARG A 126 11.00 13.76 -17.64
N CYS A 127 10.30 12.70 -17.23
CA CYS A 127 9.20 12.78 -16.29
C CYS A 127 9.73 12.62 -14.86
N ASP A 128 9.41 13.56 -13.98
CA ASP A 128 9.88 13.55 -12.60
C ASP A 128 8.88 14.26 -11.67
N SER A 129 8.60 13.65 -10.52
CA SER A 129 7.89 14.32 -9.42
C SER A 129 8.80 15.26 -8.63
N TYR A 130 10.12 15.17 -8.83
CA TYR A 130 11.17 15.56 -7.90
C TYR A 130 11.06 14.81 -6.58
N GLU A 131 12.02 15.05 -5.68
CA GLU A 131 11.92 14.51 -4.32
C GLU A 131 10.87 15.28 -3.52
N LEU A 132 9.81 14.56 -3.15
CA LEU A 132 8.70 15.07 -2.37
C LEU A 132 8.78 14.53 -0.94
N GLN A 133 8.69 15.41 0.04
CA GLN A 133 8.58 15.09 1.46
C GLN A 133 7.10 14.90 1.81
N TRP A 134 6.79 13.82 2.53
CA TRP A 134 5.42 13.45 2.89
C TRP A 134 5.27 13.17 4.38
N GLU A 135 4.04 13.38 4.85
CA GLU A 135 3.55 13.00 6.17
C GLU A 135 2.25 12.23 5.99
N ALA A 136 2.10 11.11 6.69
CA ALA A 136 0.94 10.24 6.59
C ALA A 136 0.45 9.80 7.97
N THR A 137 -0.86 9.52 8.05
CA THR A 137 -1.52 9.00 9.24
C THR A 137 -2.28 7.72 8.92
N ALA A 138 -2.35 6.82 9.88
CA ALA A 138 -3.17 5.61 9.78
C ALA A 138 -4.66 5.98 9.77
N VAL A 139 -5.40 5.53 8.76
CA VAL A 139 -6.84 5.78 8.60
C VAL A 139 -7.72 4.57 8.93
N GLY A 140 -7.10 3.43 9.25
CA GLY A 140 -7.78 2.21 9.68
C GLY A 140 -7.30 0.97 8.92
N PRO A 141 -7.99 -0.17 9.10
CA PRO A 141 -7.74 -1.36 8.30
C PRO A 141 -7.89 -1.05 6.81
N ALA A 142 -7.00 -1.59 5.99
CA ALA A 142 -7.20 -1.64 4.55
C ALA A 142 -8.51 -2.42 4.27
N LYS A 143 -9.24 -2.00 3.23
CA LYS A 143 -10.49 -2.62 2.80
C LYS A 143 -10.22 -3.67 1.73
#